data_AF-A0A815MKL1-F1
#
_entry.id   AF-A0A815MKL1-F1
#
_cell.length_a   1.000
_cell.length_b   1.000
_cell.length_c   1.000
_cell.angle_alpha   90.00
_cell.angle_beta   90.00
_cell.angle_gamma   90.00
#
_symmetry.space_group_name_H-M   'P 1'
#
loop_
_entity.id
_entity.type
_entity.pdbx_description
1 polymer ?
#
loop_
_entity_poly.entity_id
_entity_poly.type
_entity_poly.pdbx_seq_one_letter_code
_entity_poly.pdbx_strand_id
1 'polypeptide(L)'
;MMRTLHYCENIQSEIALNGISTKKKIYFDLNLQDENNLVIKITDPKDPFYYFFTSINDIELQHLKINKKIPTNLHQYFIDIVDFMKLCLNDDSNATETCTVLQIIPSDDENNVMLRIVQLKSSNVVTSILLRKPTDIEIKRHVLERYQQLEIQVHELRQSPDEQTENQGIETENVQISQTTAPPTATTIHDRNDHDIDRKSWFFMVCQRVAGWFPITDKHVKLE
;
A
#
# COMPACT_ATOMS: atom_id res chain seq x y z
N MET A 1 2.79 6.87 -26.80
CA MET A 1 3.10 6.82 -25.36
C MET A 1 2.03 5.96 -24.72
N MET A 2 2.32 4.71 -24.39
CA MET A 2 1.38 3.85 -23.65
C MET A 2 1.33 4.32 -22.20
N ARG A 3 0.12 4.36 -21.62
CA ARG A 3 -0.09 4.77 -20.23
C ARG A 3 -0.13 3.53 -19.36
N THR A 4 0.80 3.45 -18.41
CA THR A 4 0.70 2.51 -17.29
C THR A 4 -0.56 2.82 -16.49
N LEU A 5 -1.38 1.81 -16.21
CA LEU A 5 -2.51 1.98 -15.28
C LEU A 5 -2.10 1.49 -13.90
N HIS A 6 -2.42 2.27 -12.88
CA HIS A 6 -2.04 2.01 -11.51
C HIS A 6 -3.22 2.24 -10.58
N TYR A 7 -3.46 1.30 -9.67
CA TYR A 7 -4.45 1.38 -8.62
C TYR A 7 -3.85 0.87 -7.32
N CYS A 8 -3.97 1.66 -6.25
CA CYS A 8 -3.51 1.23 -4.94
C CYS A 8 -4.38 1.76 -3.81
N GLU A 9 -4.80 0.88 -2.89
CA GLU A 9 -5.71 1.22 -1.80
C GLU A 9 -5.55 0.27 -0.61
N ASN A 10 -5.99 0.73 0.57
CA ASN A 10 -6.09 -0.12 1.77
C ASN A 10 -7.51 -0.70 1.89
N ILE A 11 -7.65 -2.01 1.74
CA ILE A 11 -8.94 -2.70 1.80
C ILE A 11 -8.99 -3.61 3.04
N GLN A 12 -10.13 -3.62 3.73
CA GLN A 12 -10.39 -4.60 4.78
C GLN A 12 -10.56 -5.98 4.14
N SER A 13 -9.62 -6.88 4.39
CA SER A 13 -9.65 -8.24 3.88
C SER A 13 -9.82 -9.24 5.01
N GLU A 14 -10.56 -10.30 4.74
CA GLU A 14 -10.71 -11.44 5.62
C GLU A 14 -9.65 -12.50 5.28
N ILE A 15 -8.78 -12.80 6.23
CA ILE A 15 -7.71 -13.78 6.09
C ILE A 15 -8.15 -15.07 6.78
N ALA A 16 -8.33 -16.12 5.99
CA ALA A 16 -8.71 -17.45 6.44
C ALA A 16 -7.49 -18.39 6.42
N LEU A 17 -7.12 -18.89 7.60
CA LEU A 17 -6.03 -19.86 7.80
C LEU A 17 -6.50 -20.93 8.80
N ASN A 18 -6.44 -22.20 8.41
CA ASN A 18 -6.79 -23.35 9.28
C ASN A 18 -8.16 -23.24 9.97
N GLY A 19 -9.16 -22.70 9.27
CA GLY A 19 -10.51 -22.49 9.80
C GLY A 19 -10.67 -21.27 10.72
N ILE A 20 -9.60 -20.54 10.99
CA ILE A 20 -9.64 -19.27 11.71
C ILE A 20 -9.72 -18.13 10.70
N SER A 21 -10.70 -17.25 10.89
CA SER A 21 -10.90 -16.06 10.08
C SER A 21 -10.56 -14.81 10.88
N THR A 22 -9.73 -13.93 10.32
CA THR A 22 -9.37 -12.64 10.91
C THR A 22 -9.50 -11.54 9.88
N LYS A 23 -10.04 -10.38 10.27
CA LYS A 23 -10.10 -9.22 9.37
C LYS A 23 -8.90 -8.32 9.59
N LYS A 24 -8.24 -7.95 8.50
CA LYS A 24 -7.03 -7.12 8.50
C LYS A 24 -7.09 -6.11 7.36
N LYS A 25 -6.62 -4.88 7.60
CA LYS A 25 -6.43 -3.89 6.53
C LYS A 25 -5.15 -4.24 5.78
N ILE A 26 -5.29 -4.50 4.48
CA ILE A 26 -4.19 -4.89 3.59
C ILE A 26 -4.11 -3.87 2.46
N TYR A 27 -2.89 -3.50 2.12
CA TYR A 27 -2.60 -2.60 1.02
C TYR A 27 -2.50 -3.40 -0.27
N PHE A 28 -3.30 -3.01 -1.26
CA PHE A 28 -3.31 -3.59 -2.60
C PHE A 28 -2.63 -2.63 -3.56
N ASP A 29 -1.78 -3.16 -4.44
CA ASP A 29 -1.08 -2.42 -5.47
C ASP A 29 -1.17 -3.20 -6.79
N LEU A 30 -1.99 -2.68 -7.71
CA LEU A 30 -2.26 -3.26 -9.02
C LEU A 30 -1.67 -2.35 -10.08
N ASN A 31 -0.78 -2.90 -10.91
CA ASN A 31 -0.06 -2.15 -11.93
C ASN A 31 -0.10 -2.88 -13.27
N LEU A 32 -0.75 -2.27 -14.27
CA LEU A 32 -0.78 -2.75 -15.64
C LEU A 32 0.38 -2.11 -16.43
N GLN A 33 1.39 -2.91 -16.72
CA GLN A 33 2.60 -2.55 -17.44
C GLN A 33 2.46 -2.94 -18.93
N ASP A 34 2.64 -1.95 -19.82
CA ASP A 34 2.77 -2.12 -21.27
C ASP A 34 1.73 -3.06 -21.93
N GLU A 35 0.47 -2.98 -21.48
CA GLU A 35 -0.71 -3.77 -21.92
C GLU A 35 -0.62 -5.29 -21.76
N ASN A 36 0.58 -5.84 -21.55
CA ASN A 36 0.86 -7.26 -21.61
C ASN A 36 1.11 -7.91 -20.25
N ASN A 37 1.24 -7.11 -19.19
CA ASN A 37 1.57 -7.64 -17.87
C ASN A 37 0.86 -6.86 -16.76
N LEU A 38 -0.03 -7.54 -16.03
CA LEU A 38 -0.65 -7.04 -14.82
C LEU A 38 0.10 -7.60 -13.60
N VAL A 39 0.72 -6.73 -12.82
CA VAL A 39 1.34 -7.08 -11.55
C VAL A 39 0.37 -6.75 -10.42
N ILE A 40 0.07 -7.73 -9.58
CA ILE A 40 -0.78 -7.56 -8.39
C ILE A 40 0.05 -7.86 -7.17
N LYS A 41 0.14 -6.90 -6.25
CA LYS A 41 0.87 -6.99 -5.00
C LYS A 41 -0.07 -6.75 -3.83
N ILE A 42 0.14 -7.49 -2.76
CA ILE A 42 -0.50 -7.23 -1.47
C ILE A 42 0.57 -7.08 -0.39
N THR A 43 0.43 -6.06 0.45
CA THR A 43 1.32 -5.83 1.59
C THR A 43 0.55 -5.47 2.85
N ASP A 44 1.12 -5.72 4.02
CA ASP A 44 0.62 -5.16 5.27
C ASP A 44 1.40 -3.89 5.62
N PRO A 45 0.75 -2.72 5.74
CA PRO A 45 1.41 -1.51 6.23
C PRO A 45 2.07 -1.68 7.61
N LYS A 46 1.61 -2.63 8.43
CA LYS A 46 2.13 -2.90 9.78
C LYS A 46 3.18 -4.01 9.82
N ASP A 47 3.28 -4.84 8.78
CA ASP A 47 4.26 -5.93 8.69
C ASP A 47 4.99 -5.87 7.34
N PRO A 48 6.24 -5.36 7.31
CA PRO A 48 6.99 -5.19 6.07
C PRO A 48 7.38 -6.52 5.40
N PHE A 49 7.24 -7.65 6.08
CA PHE A 49 7.51 -8.98 5.52
C PHE A 49 6.24 -9.67 5.01
N TYR A 50 5.05 -9.14 5.33
CA TYR A 50 3.82 -9.57 4.70
C TYR A 50 3.77 -8.98 3.30
N TYR A 51 4.28 -9.74 2.33
CA TYR A 51 4.29 -9.39 0.93
C TYR A 51 3.93 -10.63 0.12
N PHE A 52 2.94 -10.52 -0.76
CA PHE A 52 2.66 -11.53 -1.77
C PHE A 52 2.38 -10.84 -3.10
N PHE A 53 2.67 -11.53 -4.19
CA PHE A 53 2.40 -10.97 -5.50
C PHE A 53 2.18 -12.03 -6.57
N THR A 54 1.65 -11.59 -7.70
CA THR A 54 1.65 -12.34 -8.95
C THR A 54 1.88 -11.40 -10.13
N SER A 55 2.36 -11.96 -11.22
CA SER A 55 2.29 -11.36 -12.56
C SER A 55 1.21 -12.11 -13.33
N ILE A 56 0.44 -11.40 -14.16
CA ILE A 56 -0.56 -11.98 -15.06
C ILE A 56 -0.33 -11.38 -16.43
N ASN A 57 0.21 -12.18 -17.34
CA ASN A 57 0.28 -11.87 -18.75
C ASN A 57 -0.93 -12.43 -19.51
N ASP A 58 -1.00 -12.21 -20.83
CA ASP A 58 -2.14 -12.65 -21.64
C ASP A 58 -2.33 -14.17 -21.65
N ILE A 59 -1.23 -14.95 -21.57
CA ILE A 59 -1.27 -16.41 -21.54
C ILE A 59 -1.89 -16.86 -20.22
N GLU A 60 -1.39 -16.31 -19.10
CA GLU A 60 -1.92 -16.57 -17.76
C GLU A 60 -3.39 -16.16 -17.64
N LEU A 61 -3.79 -15.05 -18.28
CA LEU A 61 -5.18 -14.63 -18.35
C LEU A 61 -6.05 -15.67 -19.08
N GLN A 62 -5.57 -16.28 -20.18
CA GLN A 62 -6.33 -17.36 -20.84
C GLN A 62 -6.55 -18.56 -19.92
N HIS A 63 -5.57 -18.92 -19.10
CA HIS A 63 -5.72 -19.99 -18.13
C HIS A 63 -6.74 -19.65 -17.04
N LEU A 64 -6.81 -18.39 -16.62
CA LEU A 64 -7.82 -17.93 -15.66
C LEU A 64 -9.24 -18.01 -16.25
N LYS A 65 -9.43 -17.70 -17.55
CA LYS A 65 -10.74 -17.72 -18.24
C LYS A 65 -11.44 -19.07 -18.24
N ILE A 66 -10.69 -20.17 -18.23
CA ILE A 66 -11.26 -21.53 -18.30
C ILE A 66 -12.27 -21.78 -17.17
N ASN A 67 -12.16 -21.03 -16.06
CA ASN A 67 -13.00 -21.22 -14.89
C ASN A 67 -14.06 -20.14 -14.66
N LYS A 68 -14.10 -19.02 -15.43
CA LYS A 68 -14.97 -17.85 -15.12
C LYS A 68 -15.27 -16.94 -16.33
N LYS A 69 -16.27 -16.05 -16.18
CA LYS A 69 -16.58 -14.92 -17.09
C LYS A 69 -15.50 -13.82 -17.03
N ILE A 70 -14.24 -14.17 -17.26
CA ILE A 70 -13.12 -13.23 -17.26
C ILE A 70 -13.01 -12.58 -18.65
N PRO A 71 -12.84 -11.25 -18.73
CA PRO A 71 -12.77 -10.53 -19.99
C PRO A 71 -11.58 -10.97 -20.85
N THR A 72 -11.66 -10.65 -22.14
CA THR A 72 -10.73 -11.19 -23.14
C THR A 72 -9.32 -10.61 -23.10
N ASN A 73 -9.13 -9.40 -22.57
CA ASN A 73 -7.85 -8.71 -22.50
C ASN A 73 -7.51 -8.26 -21.06
N LEU A 74 -6.22 -8.07 -20.78
CA LEU A 74 -5.72 -7.65 -19.47
C LEU A 74 -6.21 -6.28 -19.03
N HIS A 75 -6.40 -5.36 -19.97
CA HIS A 75 -6.85 -4.00 -19.69
C HIS A 75 -8.25 -3.96 -19.06
N GLN A 76 -9.20 -4.67 -19.68
CA GLN A 76 -10.54 -4.82 -19.16
C GLN A 76 -10.53 -5.62 -17.85
N TYR A 77 -9.69 -6.65 -17.76
CA TYR A 77 -9.54 -7.40 -16.52
C TYR A 77 -9.06 -6.53 -15.35
N PHE A 78 -8.12 -5.62 -15.60
CA PHE A 78 -7.67 -4.63 -14.62
C PHE A 78 -8.82 -3.71 -14.19
N ILE A 79 -9.55 -3.12 -15.15
CA ILE A 79 -10.69 -2.23 -14.87
C ILE A 79 -11.74 -2.94 -14.01
N ASP A 80 -12.13 -4.16 -14.42
CA ASP A 80 -13.13 -4.96 -13.72
C ASP A 80 -12.69 -5.22 -12.27
N ILE A 81 -11.46 -5.71 -12.06
CA ILE A 81 -10.94 -5.93 -10.70
C ILE A 81 -10.97 -4.65 -9.89
N VAL A 82 -10.50 -3.53 -10.44
CA VAL A 82 -10.47 -2.25 -9.73
C VAL A 82 -11.87 -1.81 -9.32
N ASP A 83 -12.87 -1.99 -10.17
CA ASP A 83 -14.25 -1.63 -9.84
C ASP A 83 -14.82 -2.53 -8.74
N PHE A 84 -14.55 -3.83 -8.74
CA PHE A 84 -14.93 -4.69 -7.62
C PHE A 84 -14.18 -4.35 -6.33
N MET A 85 -12.91 -3.94 -6.41
CA MET A 85 -12.12 -3.49 -5.26
C MET A 85 -12.69 -2.20 -4.66
N LYS A 86 -13.15 -1.25 -5.50
CA LYS A 86 -13.88 -0.06 -5.03
C LYS A 86 -15.19 -0.41 -4.35
N LEU A 87 -15.92 -1.43 -4.83
CA LEU A 87 -17.12 -1.92 -4.15
C LEU A 87 -16.81 -2.53 -2.77
N CYS A 88 -15.58 -3.00 -2.52
CA CYS A 88 -15.15 -3.47 -1.21
C CYS A 88 -14.83 -2.32 -0.22
N LEU A 89 -14.61 -1.09 -0.72
CA LEU A 89 -14.35 0.09 0.12
C LEU A 89 -15.66 0.71 0.64
N ASN A 90 -16.75 0.53 -0.10
CA ASN A 90 -18.05 1.09 0.23
C ASN A 90 -18.80 0.14 1.18
N ASP A 91 -18.69 0.39 2.49
CA ASP A 91 -19.37 -0.39 3.54
C ASP A 91 -20.84 0.06 3.72
N ASP A 92 -21.52 0.39 2.63
CA ASP A 92 -22.93 0.76 2.69
C ASP A 92 -23.77 -0.53 2.79
N SER A 93 -24.19 -0.83 4.01
CA SER A 93 -25.10 -1.95 4.33
C SER A 93 -26.39 -1.97 3.49
N ASN A 94 -26.79 -0.82 2.90
CA ASN A 94 -27.96 -0.69 2.05
C ASN A 94 -27.66 -0.81 0.55
N ALA A 95 -26.38 -0.88 0.14
CA ALA A 95 -26.02 -0.99 -1.26
C ALA A 95 -26.60 -2.26 -1.89
N THR A 96 -27.08 -2.15 -3.13
CA THR A 96 -27.63 -3.26 -3.90
C THR A 96 -26.58 -4.34 -4.15
N GLU A 97 -25.30 -3.97 -4.25
CA GLU A 97 -24.18 -4.88 -4.44
C GLU A 97 -23.02 -4.48 -3.53
N THR A 98 -22.55 -5.42 -2.72
CA THR A 98 -21.37 -5.27 -1.87
C THR A 98 -20.40 -6.42 -2.14
N CYS A 99 -19.12 -6.11 -2.09
CA CYS A 99 -18.05 -7.08 -2.28
C CYS A 99 -17.17 -7.18 -1.04
N THR A 100 -16.50 -8.31 -0.88
CA THR A 100 -15.47 -8.51 0.13
C THR A 100 -14.26 -9.21 -0.47
N VAL A 101 -13.10 -9.00 0.15
CA VAL A 101 -11.85 -9.61 -0.25
C VAL A 101 -11.45 -10.68 0.76
N LEU A 102 -11.38 -11.93 0.30
CA LEU A 102 -10.94 -13.07 1.09
C LEU A 102 -9.52 -13.47 0.68
N GLN A 103 -8.65 -13.71 1.65
CA GLN A 103 -7.34 -14.30 1.47
C GLN A 103 -7.34 -15.67 2.11
N ILE A 104 -7.20 -16.72 1.29
CA ILE A 104 -7.17 -18.10 1.77
C ILE A 104 -5.74 -18.58 1.66
N ILE A 105 -5.14 -18.90 2.81
CA ILE A 105 -3.80 -19.48 2.89
C ILE A 105 -3.98 -21.01 2.95
N PRO A 106 -3.58 -21.77 1.91
CA PRO A 106 -3.67 -23.23 1.93
C PRO A 106 -2.85 -23.82 3.06
N SER A 107 -3.38 -24.82 3.74
CA SER A 107 -2.69 -25.48 4.87
C SER A 107 -1.45 -26.27 4.45
N ASP A 108 -1.41 -26.70 3.20
CA ASP A 108 -0.35 -27.48 2.58
C ASP A 108 0.71 -26.61 1.88
N ASP A 109 0.45 -25.32 1.69
CA ASP A 109 1.32 -24.41 0.97
C ASP A 109 1.24 -22.97 1.50
N GLU A 110 1.97 -22.72 2.58
CA GLU A 110 2.10 -21.39 3.19
C GLU A 110 2.84 -20.37 2.29
N ASN A 111 3.42 -20.82 1.18
CA ASN A 111 4.07 -19.93 0.22
C ASN A 111 3.08 -19.35 -0.79
N ASN A 112 1.81 -19.75 -0.77
CA ASN A 112 0.81 -19.22 -1.66
C ASN A 112 -0.41 -18.71 -0.90
N VAL A 113 -1.07 -17.71 -1.46
CA VAL A 113 -2.30 -17.13 -0.95
C VAL A 113 -3.28 -17.03 -2.10
N MET A 114 -4.44 -17.65 -1.96
CA MET A 114 -5.53 -17.47 -2.91
C MET A 114 -6.32 -16.23 -2.52
N LEU A 115 -6.16 -15.17 -3.30
CA LEU A 115 -6.97 -13.95 -3.20
C LEU A 115 -8.30 -14.18 -3.93
N ARG A 116 -9.41 -13.95 -3.25
CA ARG A 116 -10.76 -14.01 -3.83
C ARG A 116 -11.50 -12.72 -3.59
N ILE A 117 -12.14 -12.21 -4.63
CA ILE A 117 -13.15 -11.15 -4.49
C ILE A 117 -14.51 -11.82 -4.59
N VAL A 118 -15.35 -11.62 -3.58
CA VAL A 118 -16.65 -12.28 -3.45
C VAL A 118 -17.74 -11.24 -3.35
N GLN A 119 -18.78 -11.39 -4.16
CA GLN A 119 -19.99 -10.57 -4.05
C GLN A 119 -20.90 -11.19 -2.99
N LEU A 120 -21.24 -10.42 -1.95
CA LEU A 120 -21.85 -10.95 -0.73
C LEU A 120 -23.28 -11.47 -0.95
N LYS A 121 -24.13 -10.71 -1.65
CA LYS A 121 -25.55 -11.09 -1.83
C LYS A 121 -25.75 -12.32 -2.71
N SER A 122 -24.90 -12.50 -3.72
CA SER A 122 -24.97 -13.65 -4.64
C SER A 122 -24.09 -14.81 -4.19
N SER A 123 -23.23 -14.61 -3.17
CA SER A 123 -22.14 -15.53 -2.79
C SER A 123 -21.28 -15.97 -3.98
N ASN A 124 -21.23 -15.13 -5.02
CA ASN A 124 -20.51 -15.43 -6.25
C ASN A 124 -19.07 -14.98 -6.11
N VAL A 125 -18.14 -15.89 -6.41
CA VAL A 125 -16.71 -15.55 -6.47
C VAL A 125 -16.44 -14.87 -7.80
N VAL A 126 -16.27 -13.55 -7.75
CA VAL A 126 -15.98 -12.71 -8.92
C VAL A 126 -14.65 -13.12 -9.55
N THR A 127 -13.58 -13.12 -8.78
CA THR A 127 -12.24 -13.53 -9.25
C THR A 127 -11.50 -14.31 -8.17
N SER A 128 -10.57 -15.16 -8.61
CA SER A 128 -9.69 -15.94 -7.76
C SER A 128 -8.29 -15.86 -8.36
N ILE A 129 -7.34 -15.35 -7.60
CA ILE A 129 -5.99 -15.05 -8.04
C ILE A 129 -5.03 -15.71 -7.07
N LEU A 130 -4.14 -16.55 -7.58
CA LEU A 130 -3.09 -17.14 -6.78
C LEU A 130 -1.94 -16.14 -6.67
N LEU A 131 -1.59 -15.77 -5.45
CA LEU A 131 -0.46 -14.93 -5.13
C LEU A 131 0.60 -15.80 -4.48
N ARG A 132 1.87 -15.58 -4.82
CA ARG A 132 2.97 -16.29 -4.19
C ARG A 132 3.75 -15.41 -3.23
N LYS A 133 4.38 -16.05 -2.28
CA LYS A 133 5.35 -15.45 -1.40
C LYS A 133 6.59 -15.08 -2.25
N PRO A 134 7.15 -13.88 -2.05
CA PRO A 134 8.39 -13.47 -2.65
C PRO A 134 9.56 -14.29 -2.09
N THR A 135 10.58 -14.46 -2.92
CA THR A 135 11.91 -14.86 -2.46
C THR A 135 12.58 -13.72 -1.69
N ASP A 136 13.57 -14.02 -0.86
CA ASP A 136 14.34 -12.99 -0.13
C ASP A 136 14.92 -11.92 -1.05
N ILE A 137 15.34 -12.30 -2.26
CA ILE A 137 15.88 -11.37 -3.27
C ILE A 137 14.78 -10.40 -3.74
N GLU A 138 13.56 -10.89 -3.95
CA GLU A 138 12.42 -10.07 -4.36
C GLU A 138 11.93 -9.16 -3.23
N ILE A 139 11.93 -9.63 -1.98
CA ILE A 139 11.65 -8.80 -0.80
C ILE A 139 12.66 -7.65 -0.72
N LYS A 140 13.96 -7.96 -0.83
CA LYS A 140 15.02 -6.95 -0.77
C LYS A 140 14.86 -5.89 -1.87
N ARG A 141 14.57 -6.33 -3.09
CA ARG A 141 14.31 -5.41 -4.20
C ARG A 141 13.11 -4.52 -3.91
N HIS A 142 12.00 -5.10 -3.44
CA HIS A 142 10.81 -4.34 -3.08
C HIS A 142 11.07 -3.29 -1.99
N VAL A 143 11.76 -3.68 -0.91
CA VAL A 143 12.10 -2.78 0.19
C VAL A 143 13.02 -1.65 -0.28
N LEU A 144 14.01 -1.96 -1.13
CA LEU A 144 14.91 -0.95 -1.69
C LEU A 144 14.17 0.03 -2.60
N GLU A 145 13.31 -0.45 -3.49
CA GLU A 145 12.48 0.38 -4.37
C GLU A 145 11.59 1.33 -3.54
N ARG A 146 10.97 0.82 -2.47
CA ARG A 146 10.15 1.63 -1.55
C ARG A 146 10.97 2.67 -0.80
N TYR A 147 12.18 2.31 -0.37
CA TYR A 147 13.09 3.24 0.29
C TYR A 147 13.46 4.41 -0.63
N GLN A 148 13.85 4.10 -1.87
CA GLN A 148 14.23 5.12 -2.86
C GLN A 148 13.05 6.05 -3.19
N GLN A 149 11.84 5.51 -3.34
CA GLN A 149 10.63 6.31 -3.54
C GLN A 149 10.38 7.25 -2.36
N LEU A 150 10.55 6.76 -1.14
CA LEU A 150 10.37 7.57 0.07
C LEU A 150 11.46 8.64 0.19
N GLU A 151 12.70 8.33 -0.13
CA GLU A 151 13.82 9.27 -0.11
C GLU A 151 13.58 10.45 -1.07
N ILE A 152 13.10 10.16 -2.29
CA ILE A 152 12.71 11.18 -3.27
C ILE A 152 11.57 12.05 -2.72
N GLN A 153 10.49 11.44 -2.21
CA GLN A 153 9.36 12.18 -1.66
C GLN A 153 9.76 13.05 -0.45
N VAL A 154 10.62 12.54 0.43
CA VAL A 154 11.14 13.31 1.58
C VAL A 154 12.00 14.47 1.10
N HIS A 155 12.82 14.27 0.07
CA HIS A 155 13.61 15.34 -0.52
C HIS A 155 12.73 16.43 -1.14
N GLU A 156 11.71 16.06 -1.92
CA GLU A 156 10.71 16.99 -2.48
C GLU A 156 9.95 17.75 -1.37
N LEU A 157 9.54 17.06 -0.31
CA LEU A 157 8.89 17.66 0.86
C LEU A 157 9.82 18.59 1.67
N ARG A 158 11.14 18.41 1.57
CA ARG A 158 12.14 19.28 2.21
C ARG A 158 12.53 20.47 1.36
N GLN A 159 12.32 20.42 0.05
CA GLN A 159 12.55 21.54 -0.86
C GLN A 159 11.32 22.45 -1.02
N SER A 160 10.11 21.90 -0.86
CA SER A 160 8.86 22.69 -0.84
C SER A 160 8.69 23.74 0.28
N PRO A 161 9.37 23.67 1.45
CA PRO A 161 9.36 24.77 2.44
C PRO A 161 10.21 25.96 1.98
N ASP A 162 11.24 25.77 1.16
CA ASP A 162 12.12 26.87 0.74
C ASP A 162 11.43 27.81 -0.26
N GLU A 163 10.55 27.29 -1.13
CA GLU A 163 9.75 28.11 -2.06
C GLU A 163 8.59 28.86 -1.37
N GLN A 164 8.09 28.39 -0.23
CA GLN A 164 7.08 29.12 0.56
C GLN A 164 7.69 30.16 1.50
N THR A 165 8.94 29.96 1.94
CA THR A 165 9.63 30.93 2.80
C THR A 165 10.19 32.10 1.98
N GLU A 166 10.60 31.88 0.72
CA GLU A 166 10.99 32.97 -0.20
C GLU A 166 9.80 33.84 -0.65
N ASN A 167 8.60 33.27 -0.79
CA ASN A 167 7.40 34.06 -1.14
C ASN A 167 6.78 34.79 0.06
N GLN A 168 6.95 34.29 1.30
CA GLN A 168 6.55 35.04 2.50
C GLN A 168 7.52 36.18 2.84
N GLY A 169 8.80 36.08 2.48
CA GLY A 169 9.78 37.15 2.66
C GLY A 169 9.49 38.41 1.82
N ILE A 170 8.78 38.27 0.70
CA ILE A 170 8.41 39.39 -0.18
C ILE A 170 7.06 40.02 0.21
N GLU A 171 6.16 39.26 0.85
CA GLU A 171 4.84 39.78 1.28
C GLU A 171 4.83 40.37 2.69
N THR A 172 5.84 40.12 3.53
CA THR A 172 5.93 40.73 4.87
C THR A 172 6.47 42.17 4.91
N GLU A 173 6.93 42.75 3.80
CA GLU A 173 7.43 44.14 3.79
C GLU A 173 6.33 45.21 3.60
N ASN A 174 5.08 44.83 3.33
CA ASN A 174 3.98 45.78 3.05
C ASN A 174 2.80 45.77 4.04
N VAL A 175 2.93 45.15 5.21
CA VAL A 175 1.90 45.23 6.28
C VAL A 175 2.49 45.71 7.60
N GLN A 176 3.15 46.87 7.57
CA GLN A 176 3.24 47.74 8.74
C GLN A 176 2.16 48.82 8.60
N ILE A 177 1.01 48.63 9.26
CA ILE A 177 0.21 49.68 9.91
C ILE A 177 -0.93 48.98 10.69
N SER A 178 -1.04 49.34 11.97
CA SER A 178 -2.12 49.05 12.95
C SER A 178 -1.87 47.93 13.96
N GLN A 179 -1.25 48.34 15.07
CA GLN A 179 -1.31 47.70 16.39
C GLN A 179 -2.74 47.76 16.96
N THR A 180 -3.22 46.72 17.65
CA THR A 180 -3.75 46.84 19.04
C THR A 180 -3.98 45.46 19.74
N THR A 181 -3.15 45.20 20.76
CA THR A 181 -3.42 44.56 22.07
C THR A 181 -4.43 43.38 22.23
N ALA A 182 -3.94 42.19 22.62
CA ALA A 182 -4.42 41.38 23.78
C ALA A 182 -3.50 40.15 24.07
N PRO A 183 -3.37 39.67 25.33
CA PRO A 183 -2.34 38.72 25.81
C PRO A 183 -2.75 37.21 25.71
N PRO A 184 -1.83 36.24 25.95
CA PRO A 184 -1.95 34.87 25.47
C PRO A 184 -2.82 34.01 26.39
N THR A 185 -3.75 33.25 25.81
CA THR A 185 -4.46 32.19 26.53
C THR A 185 -3.73 30.87 26.30
N ALA A 186 -3.22 30.29 27.38
CA ALA A 186 -2.63 28.96 27.39
C ALA A 186 -3.71 27.92 27.09
N THR A 187 -3.61 27.27 25.93
CA THR A 187 -4.43 26.11 25.61
C THR A 187 -3.63 24.85 25.93
N THR A 188 -4.02 24.20 27.02
CA THR A 188 -3.61 22.87 27.45
C THR A 188 -3.81 21.87 26.31
N ILE A 189 -2.74 21.29 25.81
CA ILE A 189 -2.77 20.18 24.87
C ILE A 189 -3.19 18.94 25.67
N HIS A 190 -4.36 18.39 25.32
CA HIS A 190 -4.77 17.09 25.79
C HIS A 190 -3.82 16.03 25.23
N ASP A 191 -3.16 15.31 26.15
CA ASP A 191 -2.56 14.01 25.92
C ASP A 191 -3.53 13.10 25.12
N ARG A 192 -3.16 12.82 23.88
CA ARG A 192 -3.57 11.62 23.17
C ARG A 192 -2.32 10.77 22.96
N ASN A 193 -1.89 10.14 24.05
CA ASN A 193 -1.19 8.87 23.96
C ASN A 193 -2.19 7.84 23.42
N ASP A 194 -2.09 7.50 22.14
CA ASP A 194 -2.19 6.10 21.74
C ASP A 194 -1.70 5.87 20.30
N HIS A 195 -0.61 5.10 20.21
CA HIS A 195 -0.20 4.27 19.08
C HIS A 195 0.40 4.99 17.85
N ASP A 196 1.34 5.91 18.07
CA ASP A 196 2.48 6.02 17.18
C ASP A 196 3.43 4.85 17.47
N ILE A 197 3.35 3.78 16.66
CA ILE A 197 4.54 2.97 16.43
C ILE A 197 5.52 3.92 15.75
N ASP A 198 6.44 4.43 16.57
CA ASP A 198 7.48 5.38 16.22
C ASP A 198 8.09 4.98 14.87
N ARG A 199 7.95 5.84 13.84
CA ARG A 199 8.49 5.62 12.50
C ARG A 199 9.99 5.28 12.54
N LYS A 200 10.69 5.73 13.58
CA LYS A 200 12.09 5.39 13.86
C LYS A 200 12.25 3.93 14.29
N SER A 201 11.36 3.38 15.12
CA SER A 201 11.38 1.96 15.50
C SER A 201 11.08 1.02 14.32
N TRP A 202 10.22 1.44 13.38
CA TRP A 202 9.96 0.68 12.14
C TRP A 202 11.20 0.60 11.25
N PHE A 203 11.85 1.74 11.00
CA PHE A 203 13.09 1.80 10.23
C PHE A 203 14.21 1.02 10.93
N PHE A 204 14.39 1.17 12.25
CA PHE A 204 15.39 0.43 13.00
C PHE A 204 15.14 -1.08 13.02
N MET A 205 13.90 -1.57 13.05
CA MET A 205 13.63 -3.02 12.94
C MET A 205 13.97 -3.57 11.55
N VAL A 206 13.57 -2.87 10.48
CA VAL A 206 13.88 -3.26 9.10
C VAL A 206 15.39 -3.20 8.89
N CYS A 207 16.04 -2.10 9.30
CA CYS A 207 17.48 -1.94 9.24
C CYS A 207 18.24 -2.90 10.15
N GLN A 208 17.81 -3.25 11.36
CA GLN A 208 18.55 -4.22 12.20
C GLN A 208 18.50 -5.64 11.63
N ARG A 209 17.39 -6.04 11.00
CA ARG A 209 17.31 -7.33 10.28
C ARG A 209 18.05 -7.31 8.94
N VAL A 210 18.08 -6.16 8.26
CA VAL A 210 18.73 -5.99 6.95
C VAL A 210 20.23 -5.63 7.07
N ALA A 211 20.66 -4.95 8.13
CA ALA A 211 22.04 -4.51 8.38
C ALA A 211 22.95 -5.62 8.93
N GLY A 212 22.40 -6.79 9.26
CA GLY A 212 23.23 -8.00 9.30
C GLY A 212 23.77 -8.38 7.91
N TRP A 213 23.26 -7.77 6.82
CA TRP A 213 23.49 -8.19 5.43
C TRP A 213 23.97 -7.06 4.50
N PHE A 214 24.06 -5.82 4.99
CA PHE A 214 24.77 -4.72 4.33
C PHE A 214 25.90 -4.29 5.26
N PRO A 215 27.17 -4.31 4.84
CA PRO A 215 28.23 -3.72 5.65
C PRO A 215 27.92 -2.23 5.73
N ILE A 216 27.44 -1.78 6.89
CA ILE A 216 27.57 -0.39 7.29
C ILE A 216 29.08 -0.21 7.45
N THR A 217 29.77 0.19 6.37
CA THR A 217 31.12 0.72 6.51
C THR A 217 30.97 2.05 7.21
N ASP A 218 30.99 1.94 8.53
CA ASP A 218 30.97 3.00 9.50
C ASP A 218 32.24 3.83 9.30
N LYS A 219 32.12 4.91 8.54
CA LYS A 219 33.05 6.03 8.61
C LYS A 219 32.21 7.23 8.98
N HIS A 220 32.38 7.64 10.23
CA HIS A 220 31.86 8.87 10.84
C HIS A 220 30.56 8.75 11.64
N VAL A 221 30.58 7.97 12.72
CA VAL A 221 29.96 8.41 13.98
C VAL A 221 30.93 8.13 15.13
N LYS A 222 31.66 9.17 15.58
CA LYS A 222 32.22 9.19 16.93
C LYS A 222 31.16 9.83 17.83
N LEU A 223 30.63 9.05 18.76
CA LEU A 223 30.02 9.57 19.98
C LEU A 223 31.08 9.43 21.08
N GLU A 224 31.11 10.45 21.95
CA GLU A 224 32.12 10.75 22.97
C GLU A 224 32.64 9.56 23.78
#